data_AF-A0AAD4JTH1-F1
#
_entry.id   AF-A0AAD4JTH1-F1
#
_cell.length_a   1.000
_cell.length_b   1.000
_cell.length_c   1.000
_cell.angle_alpha   90.00
_cell.angle_beta   90.00
_cell.angle_gamma   90.00
#
_symmetry.space_group_name_H-M   'P 1'
#
loop_
_entity.id
_entity.type
_entity.pdbx_description
1 polymer ?
#
loop_
_entity_poly.entity_id
_entity_poly.type
_entity_poly.pdbx_seq_one_letter_code
_entity_poly.pdbx_strand_id
1 'polypeptide(L)' 'SSHAAKVRFRRTLNAEFLHVDGRSHKKVRALQYRTYYHCMTPKCSAQLIHSELRRKPRLTKCNKHAAHCLPSQ' A
#
# COMPACT_ATOMS: atom_id res chain seq x y z
N SER A 1 3.69 -22.44 -10.32
CA SER A 1 4.56 -21.28 -10.61
C SER A 1 4.27 -20.15 -9.63
N SER A 2 5.09 -20.01 -8.59
CA SER A 2 4.97 -18.92 -7.62
C SER A 2 5.46 -17.62 -8.24
N HIS A 3 4.55 -16.88 -8.90
CA HIS A 3 4.80 -15.49 -9.28
C HIS A 3 4.95 -14.67 -8.01
N ALA A 4 6.18 -14.59 -7.49
CA ALA A 4 6.51 -13.66 -6.43
C ALA A 4 6.27 -12.25 -7.00
N ALA A 5 5.24 -11.57 -6.46
CA ALA A 5 4.87 -10.24 -6.90
C ALA A 5 6.10 -9.33 -6.89
N LYS A 6 6.41 -8.68 -8.02
CA LYS A 6 7.58 -7.79 -8.10
C LYS A 6 7.25 -6.51 -7.33
N VAL A 7 7.76 -6.41 -6.10
CA VAL A 7 7.61 -5.23 -5.24
C VAL A 7 8.77 -4.28 -5.49
N ARG A 8 8.47 -3.02 -5.82
CA ARG A 8 9.47 -1.94 -5.94
C ARG A 8 9.05 -0.74 -5.10
N PHE A 9 9.97 -0.27 -4.26
CA PHE A 9 9.80 0.97 -3.51
C PHE A 9 10.32 2.13 -4.35
N ARG A 10 9.54 3.21 -4.45
CA ARG A 10 9.94 4.44 -5.12
C ARG A 10 9.64 5.62 -4.22
N ARG A 11 10.64 6.46 -3.94
CA ARG A 11 10.48 7.69 -3.18
C ARG A 11 10.77 8.88 -4.08
N THR A 12 9.94 9.91 -3.98
CA THR A 12 10.15 11.22 -4.60
C THR A 12 10.25 12.27 -3.50
N LEU A 13 10.56 13.52 -3.87
CA LEU A 13 10.60 14.65 -2.93
C LEU A 13 9.24 14.87 -2.24
N ASN A 14 8.13 14.53 -2.91
CA ASN A 14 6.78 14.85 -2.45
C ASN A 14 6.00 13.65 -1.90
N ALA A 15 6.42 12.42 -2.20
CA ALA A 15 5.67 11.22 -1.82
C ALA A 15 6.51 9.93 -1.86
N GLU A 16 5.99 8.91 -1.19
CA GLU A 16 6.52 7.54 -1.26
C GLU A 16 5.49 6.63 -1.95
N PHE A 17 5.97 5.73 -2.79
CA PHE A 17 5.17 4.82 -3.60
C PHE A 17 5.67 3.39 -3.49
N LEU A 18 4.74 2.46 -3.57
CA LEU A 18 4.95 1.03 -3.64
C LEU A 18 4.35 0.49 -4.93
N HIS A 19 5.20 -0.02 -5.81
CA HIS A 19 4.80 -0.64 -7.06
C HIS A 19 4.73 -2.14 -6.87
N VAL A 20 3.57 -2.74 -7.12
CA VAL A 20 3.32 -4.17 -6.96
C VAL A 20 2.59 -4.66 -8.21
N ASP A 21 3.19 -5.60 -8.93
CA ASP A 21 2.63 -6.18 -10.15
C ASP A 21 2.15 -5.13 -11.16
N GLY A 22 2.96 -4.09 -11.36
CA GLY A 22 2.65 -2.99 -12.28
C GLY A 22 1.66 -1.95 -11.76
N ARG A 23 1.09 -2.12 -10.56
CA ARG A 23 0.19 -1.14 -9.93
C ARG A 23 0.92 -0.26 -8.93
N SER A 24 0.72 1.05 -9.04
CA SER A 24 1.30 2.03 -8.14
C SER A 24 0.40 2.27 -6.93
N HIS A 25 0.98 2.24 -5.73
CA HIS A 25 0.28 2.53 -4.49
C HIS A 25 1.00 3.67 -3.77
N LYS A 26 0.32 4.77 -3.46
CA LYS A 26 0.91 5.93 -2.77
C LYS A 26 0.79 5.75 -1.27
N LYS A 27 1.87 6.02 -0.53
CA LYS A 27 1.86 6.05 0.93
C LYS A 27 0.88 7.12 1.40
N VAL A 28 -0.04 6.73 2.25
CA VAL A 28 -1.03 7.63 2.87
C VAL A 28 -0.74 7.87 4.34
N ARG A 29 -0.19 6.88 5.05
CA ARG A 29 0.11 7.00 6.48
C ARG A 29 1.22 6.03 6.87
N ALA A 30 2.11 6.46 7.77
CA ALA A 30 2.98 5.56 8.51
C ALA A 30 2.60 5.60 9.99
N LEU A 31 2.53 4.43 10.60
CA LEU A 31 2.50 4.18 12.03
C LEU A 31 3.79 3.46 12.41
N GLN A 32 4.06 3.36 13.72
CA GLN A 32 5.32 2.84 14.28
C GLN A 32 5.85 1.55 13.63
N TYR A 33 4.95 0.66 13.16
CA TYR A 33 5.35 -0.55 12.45
C TYR A 33 4.45 -0.94 11.26
N ARG A 34 3.61 0.00 10.82
CA ARG A 34 2.63 -0.24 9.75
C ARG A 34 2.61 0.95 8.83
N THR A 35 2.92 0.72 7.56
CA THR A 35 2.78 1.73 6.51
C THR A 35 1.63 1.37 5.60
N TYR A 36 0.74 2.33 5.39
CA TYR A 36 -0.46 2.20 4.59
C TYR A 36 -0.22 2.84 3.23
N TYR A 37 -0.57 2.11 2.17
CA TYR A 37 -0.51 2.57 0.79
C TYR A 37 -1.89 2.43 0.14
N HIS A 38 -2.29 3.45 -0.62
CA HIS A 38 -3.53 3.49 -1.39
C HIS A 38 -3.26 3.24 -2.87
N CYS A 39 -4.05 2.39 -3.53
CA CYS A 39 -3.90 2.15 -4.96
C CYS A 39 -4.22 3.41 -5.77
N MET A 40 -3.36 3.79 -6.69
CA MET A 40 -3.54 4.99 -7.53
C MET A 40 -4.36 4.73 -8.79
N THR A 41 -4.78 3.49 -9.05
CA THR A 41 -5.67 3.17 -10.18
C THR A 41 -7.04 3.83 -9.96
N PRO A 42 -7.59 4.55 -10.95
CA PRO A 42 -8.90 5.18 -10.83
C PRO A 42 -9.97 4.19 -10.37
N LYS A 43 -10.81 4.59 -9.41
CA LYS A 43 -11.88 3.77 -8.79
C LYS A 43 -11.39 2.51 -8.06
N CYS A 44 -10.09 2.36 -7.79
CA CYS A 44 -9.57 1.22 -7.04
C CYS A 44 -9.58 1.50 -5.54
N SER A 45 -10.39 0.76 -4.78
CA SER A 45 -10.47 0.86 -3.32
C SER A 45 -9.37 0.09 -2.58
N ALA A 46 -8.47 -0.57 -3.32
CA ALA A 46 -7.48 -1.46 -2.73
C ALA A 46 -6.42 -0.70 -1.93
N GLN A 47 -6.05 -1.25 -0.79
CA GLN A 47 -4.99 -0.74 0.07
C GLN A 47 -3.96 -1.82 0.35
N LEU A 48 -2.71 -1.41 0.51
CA LEU A 48 -1.63 -2.28 0.96
C LEU A 48 -1.14 -1.83 2.33
N ILE A 49 -0.97 -2.79 3.23
CA ILE A 49 -0.40 -2.56 4.56
C ILE A 49 0.95 -3.26 4.58
N HIS A 50 2.02 -2.47 4.64
CA HIS A 50 3.37 -2.96 4.88
C HIS A 50 3.60 -3.01 6.39
N SER A 51 3.79 -4.20 6.95
CA SER A 51 4.05 -4.38 8.39
C SER A 51 5.48 -4.81 8.63
N GLU A 52 6.18 -4.06 9.48
CA GLU A 52 7.60 -4.24 9.82
C GLU A 52 7.79 -4.92 11.20
N LEU A 53 6.70 -5.26 11.90
CA LEU A 53 6.68 -5.88 13.25
C LEU A 53 7.33 -7.27 13.36
N ARG A 54 7.72 -7.91 12.26
CA ARG A 54 8.25 -9.27 12.28
C ARG A 54 9.61 -9.33 11.62
N ARG A 55 10.43 -10.30 12.03
CA ARG A 55 11.71 -10.70 11.39
C ARG A 55 11.62 -10.86 9.86
N LYS A 56 10.40 -11.01 9.31
CA LYS A 56 10.07 -10.92 7.89
C LYS A 56 9.03 -9.83 7.66
N PRO A 57 9.37 -8.74 6.94
CA PRO A 57 8.39 -7.76 6.48
C PRO A 57 7.28 -8.45 5.70
N ARG A 58 6.03 -8.06 5.95
CA ARG A 58 4.86 -8.61 5.24
C ARG A 58 4.07 -7.50 4.58
N LEU A 59 3.82 -7.70 3.29
CA LEU A 59 2.90 -6.89 2.53
C LEU A 59 1.53 -7.57 2.50
N THR A 60 0.54 -6.92 3.11
CA THR A 60 -0.83 -7.45 3.18
C THR A 60 -1.74 -6.62 2.29
N LYS A 61 -2.40 -7.26 1.33
CA LYS A 61 -3.45 -6.61 0.54
C LYS A 61 -4.73 -6.56 1.35
N CYS A 62 -5.23 -5.36 1.58
CA CYS A 62 -6.51 -5.10 2.23
C CYS A 62 -7.45 -4.48 1.20
N ASN A 63 -8.54 -5.18 0.86
CA ASN A 63 -9.56 -4.65 -0.05
C ASN A 63 -10.62 -3.80 0.67
N LYS A 64 -10.38 -3.44 1.94
CA LYS A 64 -11.25 -2.50 2.66
C LYS A 64 -10.82 -1.09 2.27
N HIS A 65 -11.77 -0.28 1.81
CA HIS A 65 -11.59 1.17 1.75
C HIS A 65 -11.19 1.64 3.15
N ALA A 66 -10.12 2.43 3.29
CA ALA A 66 -9.87 3.06 4.58
C ALA A 66 -11.09 3.89 4.94
N ALA A 67 -11.44 3.93 6.22
CA ALA A 67 -12.58 4.69 6.69
C ALA A 67 -12.54 6.18 6.28
N HIS A 68 -11.33 6.74 6.07
CA HIS A 68 -11.15 8.12 5.58
C HIS A 68 -11.41 8.30 4.06
N CYS A 69 -11.64 7.22 3.33
CA CYS A 69 -12.02 7.22 1.92
C CYS A 69 -13.52 7.00 1.73
N LEU A 70 -14.27 6.69 2.79
CA LEU A 70 -15.72 6.73 2.73
C LEU A 70 -16.12 8.21 2.71
N PRO A 71 -16.92 8.67 1.73
CA PRO A 71 -17.58 9.95 1.88
C PRO A 71 -18.40 9.87 3.16
N SER A 72 -18.22 10.84 4.06
CA SER A 72 -19.10 11.05 5.21
C SER A 72 -20.53 10.98 4.69
N GLN A 73 -21.27 9.92 5.03
CA GLN A 73 -22.72 9.96 4.95
C GLN A 73 -23.23 10.70 6.18
#